data_AF-A0A7X7H6A4-F1
#
_entry.id   AF-A0A7X7H6A4-F1
#
_cell.length_a   1.000
_cell.length_b   1.000
_cell.length_c   1.000
_cell.angle_alpha   90.00
_cell.angle_beta   90.00
_cell.angle_gamma   90.00
#
_symmetry.space_group_name_H-M   'P 1'
#
loop_
_entity.id
_entity.type
_entity.pdbx_description
1 polymer ?
#
loop_
_entity_poly.entity_id
_entity_poly.type
_entity_poly.pdbx_seq_one_letter_code
_entity_poly.pdbx_strand_id
1 'polypeptide(L)' 'FTGAPEQLWRIEMLTDGTYRIMPKEVLGCDEELALISTADSTPGLGKFDFNSDNSKWNFKTK' A
#
# COMPACT_ATOMS: atom_id res chain seq x y z
N PHE A 1 -6.41 -12.89 14.94
CA PHE A 1 -6.54 -12.78 13.47
C PHE A 1 -7.86 -13.42 13.10
N THR A 2 -8.80 -12.65 12.55
CA THR A 2 -10.13 -13.12 12.14
C THR A 2 -10.18 -13.52 10.66
N GLY A 3 -9.19 -13.10 9.87
CA GLY A 3 -9.15 -13.33 8.42
C GLY A 3 -10.16 -12.47 7.66
N ALA A 4 -10.77 -11.48 8.31
CA ALA A 4 -11.67 -10.53 7.68
C ALA A 4 -10.93 -9.75 6.58
N PRO A 5 -11.60 -9.33 5.49
CA PRO A 5 -10.98 -8.61 4.39
C PRO A 5 -10.14 -7.40 4.81
N GLU A 6 -10.59 -6.64 5.81
CA GLU A 6 -9.87 -5.46 6.33
C GLU A 6 -8.53 -5.79 7.01
N GLN A 7 -8.32 -7.05 7.39
CA GLN A 7 -7.05 -7.52 7.96
C GLN A 7 -6.09 -8.03 6.90
N LEU A 8 -6.54 -8.17 5.64
CA LEU A 8 -5.77 -8.72 4.56
C LEU A 8 -5.12 -7.61 3.74
N TRP A 9 -3.87 -7.85 3.34
CA TRP A 9 -3.10 -6.94 2.52
C TRP A 9 -2.63 -7.65 1.24
N ARG A 10 -2.73 -6.95 0.13
CA ARG A 10 -2.22 -7.33 -1.18
C ARG A 10 -0.84 -6.72 -1.36
N ILE A 11 0.13 -7.56 -1.68
CA ILE A 11 1.49 -7.16 -2.02
C ILE A 11 1.73 -7.53 -3.47
N GLU A 12 1.93 -6.53 -4.32
CA GLU A 12 2.15 -6.69 -5.76
C GLU A 12 3.56 -6.25 -6.13
N MET A 13 4.28 -7.08 -6.89
CA MET A 13 5.55 -6.68 -7.48
C MET A 13 5.29 -5.93 -8.79
N LEU A 14 5.93 -4.79 -8.95
CA LEU A 14 5.87 -3.96 -10.16
C LEU A 14 6.97 -4.38 -11.15
N THR A 15 6.84 -3.96 -12.41
CA THR A 15 7.79 -4.29 -13.48
C THR A 15 9.18 -3.68 -13.28
N ASP A 16 9.29 -2.66 -12.42
CA ASP A 16 10.55 -2.01 -12.03
C ASP A 16 11.24 -2.70 -10.83
N GLY A 17 10.66 -3.80 -10.32
CA GLY A 17 11.19 -4.56 -9.18
C GLY A 17 10.82 -3.99 -7.81
N THR A 18 10.09 -2.86 -7.76
CA THR A 18 9.51 -2.35 -6.51
C THR A 18 8.20 -3.08 -6.18
N TYR A 19 7.67 -2.82 -5.00
CA TYR A 19 6.45 -3.45 -4.50
C TYR A 19 5.39 -2.40 -4.16
N ARG A 20 4.13 -2.77 -4.31
CA ARG A 20 2.99 -2.00 -3.84
C ARG A 20 2.27 -2.78 -2.74
N ILE A 21 1.85 -2.08 -1.70
CA ILE A 21 1.18 -2.65 -0.52
C ILE A 21 -0.18 -1.98 -0.37
N MET A 22 -1.26 -2.75 -0.50
CA MET A 22 -2.65 -2.24 -0.48
C MET A 22 -3.52 -3.08 0.44
N PRO A 23 -4.43 -2.48 1.23
CA PRO A 23 -5.46 -3.23 1.93
C PRO A 23 -6.37 -3.93 0.91
N LYS A 24 -6.92 -5.08 1.28
CA LYS A 24 -7.92 -5.77 0.46
C LYS A 24 -9.27 -5.05 0.52
N GLU A 25 -9.60 -4.48 1.67
CA GLU A 25 -10.84 -3.74 1.93
C GLU A 25 -10.62 -2.74 3.05
N VAL A 26 -11.32 -1.60 3.02
CA VAL A 26 -11.35 -0.64 4.12
C VAL A 26 -12.81 -0.31 4.42
N LEU A 27 -13.22 -0.51 5.67
CA LEU A 27 -14.60 -0.25 6.09
C LEU A 27 -15.01 1.19 5.81
N GLY A 28 -16.10 1.35 5.06
CA GLY A 28 -16.67 2.67 4.74
C GLY A 28 -15.85 3.47 3.73
N CYS A 29 -14.93 2.84 2.99
CA CYS A 29 -14.15 3.49 1.94
C CYS A 29 -14.12 2.63 0.69
N ASP A 30 -14.76 3.12 -0.38
CA ASP A 30 -14.75 2.49 -1.70
C ASP A 30 -13.55 2.92 -2.57
N GLU A 31 -12.70 3.81 -2.05
CA GLU A 31 -11.53 4.29 -2.78
C GLU A 31 -10.39 3.26 -2.73
N GLU A 32 -9.63 3.14 -3.83
CA GLU A 32 -8.39 2.38 -3.82
C GLU A 32 -7.35 3.12 -2.98
N LEU A 33 -7.01 2.52 -1.84
CA LEU A 33 -5.98 3.02 -0.93
C LEU A 33 -4.70 2.19 -1.07
N ALA A 34 -3.56 2.84 -0.83
CA ALA A 34 -2.26 2.19 -0.76
C ALA A 34 -1.50 2.69 0.48
N LEU A 35 -0.55 1.89 0.95
CA LEU A 35 0.47 2.40 1.87
C LEU A 35 1.36 3.37 1.11
N ILE A 36 1.33 4.63 1.51
CA ILE A 36 2.09 5.73 0.90
C ILE A 36 3.01 6.38 1.92
N SER A 37 4.09 7.00 1.45
CA SER A 37 4.93 7.90 2.24
C SER A 37 5.30 9.11 1.40
N THR A 38 5.29 10.29 2.03
CA THR A 38 5.54 11.57 1.36
C THR A 38 6.65 12.30 2.10
N ALA A 39 7.79 12.50 1.43
CA ALA A 39 8.98 13.08 2.05
C ALA A 39 9.37 12.33 3.34
N ASP A 40 9.62 13.05 4.43
CA ASP A 40 10.09 12.48 5.71
C ASP A 40 8.93 12.06 6.64
N SER A 41 7.75 11.75 6.08
CA SER A 41 6.57 11.40 6.87
C SER A 41 6.52 9.92 7.23
N THR A 42 5.87 9.63 8.37
CA THR A 42 5.46 8.27 8.73
C THR A 42 4.51 7.73 7.65
N PRO A 43 4.76 6.52 7.10
CA PRO A 43 3.88 5.93 6.11
C PRO A 43 2.44 5.78 6.62
N GLY A 44 1.47 6.00 5.74
CA GLY A 44 0.04 5.92 6.06
C GLY A 44 -0.79 5.42 4.89
N LEU A 45 -2.08 5.19 5.13
CA LEU A 45 -3.02 4.90 4.05
C LEU A 45 -3.41 6.20 3.36
N GLY A 46 -3.32 6.22 2.03
CA GLY A 46 -3.80 7.32 1.21
C GLY A 46 -4.28 6.82 -0.14
N LYS A 47 -4.94 7.71 -0.89
CA LYS A 47 -5.46 7.40 -2.22
C LYS A 47 -4.35 6.94 -3.14
N PHE A 48 -4.58 5.81 -3.81
CA PHE A 48 -3.66 5.30 -4.80
C PHE A 48 -3.63 6.20 -6.04
N ASP A 49 -2.42 6.59 -6.44
CA ASP A 49 -2.16 7.27 -7.71
C ASP A 49 -1.04 6.52 -8.44
N PHE A 50 -1.38 5.95 -9.60
CA PHE A 50 -0.43 5.21 -10.44
C PHE A 50 0.73 6.07 -10.93
N ASN A 51 0.52 7.39 -11.07
CA ASN A 51 1.55 8.30 -11.56
C ASN A 51 2.51 8.78 -10.46
N SER A 52 2.26 8.37 -9.21
CA SER A 52 3.08 8.74 -8.07
C SER A 52 3.97 7.60 -7.62
N ASP A 53 5.24 7.91 -7.34
CA ASP A 53 6.20 6.96 -6.79
C ASP A 53 6.05 6.79 -5.27
N ASN A 54 5.19 7.59 -4.61
CA ASN A 54 5.00 7.58 -3.15
C ASN A 54 4.45 6.26 -2.58
N SER A 55 4.05 5.33 -3.44
CA SER A 55 3.50 4.01 -3.11
C SER A 55 4.41 2.84 -3.53
N LYS A 56 5.66 3.13 -3.94
CA LYS A 56 6.66 2.12 -4.33
C LYS A 56 7.60 1.78 -3.18
N TRP A 57 7.60 0.51 -2.80
CA TRP A 57 8.33 -0.01 -1.65
C TRP A 57 9.47 -0.94 -2.06
N ASN A 58 10.55 -0.91 -1.28
CA ASN A 58 11.63 -1.87 -1.36
C ASN A 58 11.71 -2.63 -0.03
N PHE A 59 11.65 -3.96 -0.07
CA PHE A 59 11.93 -4.78 1.11
C PHE A 59 13.45 -4.90 1.29
N LYS A 60 13.97 -4.32 2.36
CA LYS A 60 15.38 -4.44 2.73
C LYS A 60 15.52 -5.48 3.84
N THR A 61 16.42 -6.43 3.64
CA THR A 61 16.90 -7.26 4.76
C THR A 61 17.80 -6.40 5.63
N LYS A 62 17.77 -6.63 6.94
CA LYS A 62 18.62 -5.92 7.91
C LYS A 62 20.09 -6.26 7.69
#